data_AF-A0A5B0PYY2-F1
#
_entry.id   AF-A0A5B0PYY2-F1
#
_cell.length_a   1.000
_cell.length_b   1.000
_cell.length_c   1.000
_cell.angle_alpha   90.00
_cell.angle_beta   90.00
_cell.angle_gamma   90.00
#
_symmetry.space_group_name_H-M   'P 1'
#
loop_
_entity.id
_entity.type
_entity.pdbx_description
1 polymer ?
#
loop_
_entity_poly.entity_id
_entity_poly.type
_entity_poly.pdbx_seq_one_letter_code
_entity_poly.pdbx_strand_id
1 'polypeptide(L)'
;MQFLKHIIALNLLVCGFCIANEQQDKDNKCTLFCYRPEPESPLQAICGTGNRNRHEAEPHSYTVKPANPTKNLPGGIIGYYNCVGTQTDNSYCCNTPINFPKSNVTTIPHKQFIAQCTATGPMRVTPKQCA
;
A
#
# COMPACT_ATOMS: atom_id res chain seq x y z
N MET A 1 -16.96 -39.15 -30.88
CA MET A 1 -16.29 -37.83 -30.76
C MET A 1 -17.07 -36.93 -29.80
N GLN A 2 -16.83 -36.97 -28.49
CA GLN A 2 -17.55 -36.10 -27.52
C GLN A 2 -16.71 -35.67 -26.29
N PHE A 3 -15.38 -35.65 -26.38
CA PHE A 3 -14.51 -35.32 -25.22
C PHE A 3 -13.80 -33.96 -25.33
N LEU A 4 -14.46 -32.93 -25.90
CA LEU A 4 -13.80 -31.63 -26.09
C LEU A 4 -14.66 -30.40 -25.74
N LYS A 5 -15.59 -30.52 -24.78
CA LYS A 5 -16.44 -29.38 -24.38
C LYS A 5 -16.43 -29.01 -22.89
N HIS A 6 -15.63 -29.67 -22.03
CA HIS A 6 -15.70 -29.46 -20.57
C HIS A 6 -14.44 -28.84 -19.94
N ILE A 7 -13.40 -28.53 -20.72
CA ILE A 7 -12.11 -28.04 -20.17
C ILE A 7 -12.03 -26.49 -20.11
N ILE A 8 -13.02 -25.77 -20.66
CA ILE A 8 -12.97 -24.30 -20.73
C ILE A 8 -13.60 -23.61 -19.50
N ALA A 9 -14.44 -24.31 -18.72
CA ALA A 9 -15.18 -23.70 -17.60
C ALA A 9 -14.41 -23.64 -16.27
N LEU A 10 -13.35 -24.44 -16.08
CA LEU A 10 -12.65 -24.53 -14.78
C LEU A 10 -11.55 -23.46 -14.60
N ASN A 11 -11.04 -22.87 -15.67
CA ASN A 11 -9.96 -21.87 -15.60
C ASN A 11 -10.43 -20.46 -15.21
N LEU A 12 -11.73 -20.16 -15.29
CA LEU A 12 -12.28 -18.83 -14.95
C LEU A 12 -12.51 -18.63 -13.44
N LEU A 13 -12.64 -19.72 -12.67
CA LEU A 13 -12.91 -19.64 -11.23
C LEU A 13 -11.67 -19.30 -10.41
N VAL A 14 -10.48 -19.71 -10.85
CA VAL A 14 -9.24 -19.57 -10.07
C VAL A 14 -8.79 -18.10 -9.96
N CYS A 15 -9.00 -17.29 -10.99
CA CYS A 15 -8.65 -15.87 -10.96
C CYS A 15 -9.57 -15.04 -10.03
N GLY A 16 -10.82 -15.46 -9.83
CA GLY A 16 -11.78 -14.76 -8.97
C GLY A 16 -11.43 -14.81 -7.49
N PHE A 17 -10.90 -15.94 -7.01
CA PHE A 17 -10.50 -16.11 -5.61
C PHE A 17 -9.28 -15.25 -5.24
N CYS A 18 -8.30 -15.13 -6.15
CA CYS A 18 -7.12 -14.29 -5.90
C CYS A 18 -7.49 -12.80 -5.79
N ILE A 19 -8.40 -12.31 -6.62
CA ILE A 19 -8.84 -10.91 -6.60
C ILE A 19 -9.70 -10.62 -5.37
N ALA A 20 -10.60 -11.53 -4.99
CA ALA A 20 -11.41 -11.39 -3.79
C ALA A 20 -10.55 -11.35 -2.52
N ASN A 21 -9.53 -12.22 -2.44
CA ASN A 21 -8.60 -12.24 -1.32
C ASN A 21 -7.75 -10.96 -1.25
N GLU A 22 -7.30 -10.42 -2.39
CA GLU A 22 -6.57 -9.15 -2.41
C GLU A 22 -7.44 -7.98 -1.96
N GLN A 23 -8.69 -7.90 -2.42
CA GLN A 23 -9.59 -6.82 -2.02
C GLN A 23 -9.94 -6.91 -0.53
N GLN A 24 -10.22 -8.12 -0.03
CA GLN A 24 -10.41 -8.35 1.40
C GLN A 24 -9.18 -7.93 2.20
N ASP A 25 -7.98 -8.30 1.76
CA ASP A 25 -6.73 -7.89 2.40
C ASP A 25 -6.55 -6.36 2.39
N LYS A 26 -6.86 -5.68 1.28
CA LYS A 26 -6.81 -4.21 1.19
C LYS A 26 -7.76 -3.54 2.18
N ASP A 27 -8.94 -4.11 2.40
CA ASP A 27 -9.96 -3.49 3.23
C ASP A 27 -9.76 -3.77 4.73
N ASN A 28 -9.02 -4.81 5.10
CA ASN A 28 -8.87 -5.28 6.49
C ASN A 28 -7.45 -5.23 7.06
N LYS A 29 -6.39 -5.30 6.25
CA LYS A 29 -5.01 -5.34 6.78
C LYS A 29 -4.55 -3.96 7.24
N CYS A 30 -4.01 -3.92 8.45
CA CYS A 30 -3.51 -2.73 9.12
C CYS A 30 -2.00 -2.79 9.27
N THR A 31 -1.26 -2.57 8.18
CA THR A 31 0.21 -2.69 8.19
C THR A 31 0.92 -1.35 8.40
N LEU A 32 0.20 -0.25 8.27
CA LEU A 32 0.71 1.12 8.37
C LEU A 32 -0.25 1.98 9.20
N PHE A 33 0.28 2.81 10.09
CA PHE A 33 -0.50 3.84 10.78
C PHE A 33 0.11 5.21 10.57
N CYS A 34 -0.64 6.06 9.89
CA CYS A 34 -0.34 7.45 9.64
C CYS A 34 -1.53 8.28 10.12
N TYR A 35 -1.39 8.89 11.28
CA TYR A 35 -2.40 9.77 11.83
C TYR A 35 -1.75 10.96 12.52
N ARG A 36 -2.30 12.14 12.26
CA ARG A 36 -1.96 13.38 12.95
C ARG A 36 -3.26 14.15 13.19
N PRO A 37 -3.54 14.59 14.43
CA PRO A 37 -4.73 15.37 14.73
C PRO A 37 -4.66 16.75 14.07
N GLU A 38 -5.79 17.27 13.60
CA GLU A 38 -5.91 18.65 13.16
C GLU A 38 -5.56 19.64 14.28
N PRO A 39 -4.98 20.82 13.98
CA PRO A 39 -4.88 21.48 12.67
C PRO A 39 -3.58 21.21 11.89
N GLU A 40 -2.75 20.27 12.35
CA GLU A 40 -1.46 20.03 11.72
C GLU A 40 -1.61 19.41 10.31
N SER A 41 -0.70 19.74 9.37
CA SER A 41 -0.77 19.28 7.98
C SER A 41 -0.96 17.76 7.87
N PRO A 42 -1.81 17.28 6.93
CA PRO A 42 -2.19 15.89 6.86
C PRO A 42 -0.98 15.00 6.59
N LEU A 43 -0.77 14.02 7.48
CA LEU A 43 0.14 12.91 7.19
C LEU A 43 -0.44 12.09 6.04
N GLN A 44 0.33 11.91 4.98
CA GLN A 44 -0.06 11.07 3.86
C GLN A 44 0.58 9.69 3.98
N ALA A 45 -0.23 8.65 3.94
CA ALA A 45 0.23 7.27 3.89
C ALA A 45 0.58 6.88 2.44
N ILE A 46 1.80 6.37 2.23
CA ILE A 46 2.27 5.92 0.92
C ILE A 46 2.95 4.56 0.99
N CYS A 47 3.05 3.95 -0.18
CA CYS A 47 3.73 2.69 -0.44
C CYS A 47 4.86 2.97 -1.43
N GLY A 48 6.08 2.48 -1.18
CA GLY A 48 7.25 2.85 -1.99
C GLY A 48 8.27 1.73 -2.17
N THR A 49 8.94 1.77 -3.32
CA THR A 49 10.10 0.95 -3.66
C THR A 49 11.28 1.85 -3.98
N GLY A 50 12.43 1.56 -3.37
CA GLY A 50 13.67 2.30 -3.61
C GLY A 50 14.33 1.83 -4.90
N ASN A 51 14.45 2.73 -5.86
CA ASN A 51 15.20 2.48 -7.09
C ASN A 51 16.68 2.71 -6.82
N ARG A 52 17.48 1.64 -6.94
CA ARG A 52 18.93 1.67 -6.75
C ARG A 52 19.62 0.81 -7.79
N ASN A 53 20.84 1.17 -8.14
CA ASN A 53 21.70 0.23 -8.85
C ASN A 53 22.13 -0.89 -7.90
N ARG A 54 22.48 -2.06 -8.44
CA ARG A 54 22.85 -3.25 -7.64
C ARG A 54 23.96 -3.00 -6.63
N HIS A 55 24.84 -2.04 -6.92
CA HIS A 55 26.02 -1.72 -6.12
C HIS A 55 25.83 -0.52 -5.18
N GLU A 56 24.66 0.12 -5.20
CA GLU A 56 24.35 1.27 -4.34
C GLU A 56 23.72 0.79 -3.01
N ALA A 57 24.24 1.30 -1.89
CA ALA A 57 23.65 1.04 -0.58
C ALA A 57 22.27 1.70 -0.48
N GLU A 58 22.15 2.93 -0.98
CA GLU A 58 20.95 3.76 -0.89
C GLU A 58 20.27 3.93 -2.25
N PRO A 59 18.93 4.01 -2.30
CA PRO A 59 18.20 4.38 -3.51
C PRO A 59 18.53 5.78 -3.99
N HIS A 60 18.61 5.99 -5.30
CA HIS A 60 18.70 7.33 -5.88
C HIS A 60 17.31 7.96 -6.09
N SER A 61 16.25 7.15 -6.14
CA SER A 61 14.86 7.60 -6.19
C SER A 61 13.92 6.57 -5.57
N TYR A 62 12.66 6.97 -5.36
CA TYR A 62 11.60 6.08 -4.89
C TYR A 62 10.41 6.17 -5.84
N THR A 63 9.94 5.03 -6.33
CA THR A 63 8.64 4.95 -6.99
C THR A 63 7.59 4.69 -5.91
N VAL A 64 6.59 5.57 -5.83
CA VAL A 64 5.61 5.61 -4.75
C VAL A 64 4.17 5.58 -5.28
N LYS A 65 3.27 5.05 -4.46
CA LYS A 65 1.81 4.96 -4.67
C LYS A 65 1.09 5.38 -3.38
N PRO A 66 -0.15 5.89 -3.44
CA PRO A 66 -0.94 6.09 -2.23
C PRO A 66 -1.20 4.73 -1.55
N ALA A 67 -1.15 4.71 -0.22
CA ALA A 67 -1.51 3.51 0.54
C ALA A 67 -3.04 3.32 0.56
N ASN A 68 -3.49 2.07 0.67
CA ASN A 68 -4.92 1.75 0.74
C ASN A 68 -5.44 2.10 2.14
N PRO A 69 -6.50 2.92 2.29
CA PRO A 69 -7.14 3.10 3.59
C PRO A 69 -7.83 1.80 4.01
N THR A 70 -7.64 1.41 5.27
CA THR A 70 -8.36 0.26 5.85
C THR A 70 -9.80 0.67 6.12
N LYS A 71 -10.78 -0.10 5.63
CA LYS A 71 -12.19 0.31 5.63
C LYS A 71 -12.98 -0.22 6.82
N ASN A 72 -12.72 -1.46 7.25
CA ASN A 72 -13.55 -2.16 8.23
C ASN A 72 -13.06 -1.97 9.67
N LEU A 73 -12.70 -0.74 10.02
CA LEU A 73 -12.25 -0.40 11.37
C LEU A 73 -13.45 -0.06 12.28
N PRO A 74 -13.33 -0.25 13.61
CA PRO A 74 -14.31 0.23 14.56
C PRO A 74 -14.52 1.75 14.44
N GLY A 75 -15.72 2.23 14.77
CA GLY A 75 -16.03 3.65 14.79
C GLY A 75 -15.02 4.46 15.63
N GLY A 76 -14.55 5.58 15.09
CA GLY A 76 -13.55 6.45 15.73
C GLY A 76 -12.09 6.01 15.52
N ILE A 77 -11.83 4.86 14.90
CA ILE A 77 -10.48 4.44 14.53
C ILE A 77 -10.19 4.89 13.10
N ILE A 78 -9.16 5.71 12.94
CA ILE A 78 -8.71 6.26 11.65
C ILE A 78 -7.19 6.18 11.53
N GLY A 79 -6.67 6.41 10.33
CA GLY A 79 -5.23 6.49 10.08
C GLY A 79 -4.53 5.16 9.83
N TYR A 80 -5.28 4.07 9.62
CA TYR A 80 -4.72 2.77 9.26
C TYR A 80 -4.76 2.53 7.76
N TYR A 81 -3.66 2.04 7.23
CA TYR A 81 -3.45 1.82 5.81
C TYR A 81 -2.67 0.52 5.55
N ASN A 82 -2.58 0.12 4.29
CA ASN A 82 -1.70 -0.96 3.85
C ASN A 82 -1.21 -0.77 2.40
N CYS A 83 -0.24 -1.61 2.04
CA CYS A 83 0.36 -1.68 0.70
C CYS A 83 -0.02 -2.97 -0.03
N VAL A 84 -1.18 -3.56 0.28
CA VAL A 84 -1.65 -4.77 -0.41
C VAL A 84 -1.93 -4.43 -1.88
N GLY A 85 -1.41 -5.27 -2.79
CA GLY A 85 -1.61 -5.10 -4.23
C GLY A 85 -0.83 -3.92 -4.86
N THR A 86 -0.01 -3.19 -4.10
CA THR A 86 0.77 -2.06 -4.64
C THR A 86 2.07 -2.50 -5.31
N GLN A 87 2.55 -3.72 -5.02
CA GLN A 87 3.83 -4.27 -5.47
C GLN A 87 5.01 -3.36 -5.07
N THR A 88 5.07 -2.99 -3.79
CA THR A 88 6.09 -2.12 -3.22
C THR A 88 6.76 -2.74 -2.02
N ASP A 89 7.99 -2.31 -1.70
CA ASP A 89 8.81 -2.94 -0.67
C ASP A 89 8.43 -2.49 0.75
N ASN A 90 8.02 -1.22 0.91
CA ASN A 90 7.87 -0.59 2.22
C ASN A 90 6.70 0.40 2.26
N SER A 91 6.28 0.73 3.48
CA SER A 91 5.22 1.68 3.80
C SER A 91 5.76 2.88 4.61
N TYR A 92 5.29 4.08 4.26
CA TYR A 92 5.81 5.33 4.82
C TYR A 92 4.68 6.31 5.17
N CYS A 93 4.93 7.16 6.15
CA CYS A 93 4.13 8.36 6.39
C CYS A 93 4.91 9.59 5.94
N CYS A 94 4.29 10.44 5.12
CA CYS A 94 4.88 11.66 4.63
C CYS A 94 4.22 12.88 5.26
N ASN A 95 5.04 13.82 5.73
CA ASN A 95 4.63 15.08 6.34
C ASN A 95 4.19 16.13 5.30
N THR A 96 4.68 15.97 4.07
CA THR A 96 4.31 16.82 2.94
C THR A 96 3.49 15.98 1.96
N PRO A 97 2.29 16.43 1.57
CA PRO A 97 1.49 15.73 0.57
C PRO A 97 2.25 15.60 -0.75
N ILE A 98 2.32 14.37 -1.24
CA ILE A 98 2.81 14.02 -2.57
C ILE A 98 1.65 14.15 -3.54
N ASN A 99 1.86 14.94 -4.60
CA ASN A 99 0.92 15.07 -5.70
C ASN A 99 1.03 13.86 -6.60
N PHE A 100 -0.01 13.03 -6.61
CA PHE A 100 -0.09 11.88 -7.50
C PHE A 100 -0.77 12.27 -8.82
N PRO A 101 -0.20 11.90 -9.97
CA PRO A 101 -0.90 11.98 -11.25
C PRO A 101 -2.07 10.98 -11.28
N LYS A 102 -2.94 11.05 -12.31
CA LYS A 102 -4.09 10.15 -12.47
C LYS A 102 -3.76 8.66 -12.44
N SER A 103 -2.51 8.28 -12.72
CA SER A 103 -2.01 6.90 -12.65
C SER A 103 -1.76 6.41 -11.21
N ASN A 104 -1.91 7.25 -10.18
CA ASN A 104 -1.64 6.95 -8.78
C ASN A 104 -0.22 6.40 -8.53
N VAL A 105 0.73 6.71 -9.40
CA VAL A 105 2.14 6.37 -9.22
C VAL A 105 3.00 7.56 -9.60
N THR A 106 4.03 7.84 -8.82
CA THR A 106 5.02 8.88 -9.12
C THR A 106 6.40 8.45 -8.66
N THR A 107 7.44 9.11 -9.15
CA THR A 107 8.82 8.87 -8.73
C THR A 107 9.39 10.12 -8.10
N ILE A 108 9.98 9.98 -6.92
CA ILE A 108 10.53 11.08 -6.11
C ILE A 108 12.03 10.88 -5.94
N PRO A 109 12.87 11.91 -6.15
CA PRO A 109 14.30 11.83 -5.87
C PRO A 109 14.58 11.50 -4.40
N HIS A 110 15.63 10.70 -4.12
CA HIS A 110 15.95 10.24 -2.76
C HIS A 110 15.98 11.36 -1.73
N LYS A 111 16.71 12.45 -2.02
CA LYS A 111 16.86 13.60 -1.11
C LYS A 111 15.52 14.23 -0.73
N GLN A 112 14.59 14.31 -1.69
CA GLN A 112 13.24 14.83 -1.44
C GLN A 112 12.42 13.82 -0.63
N PHE A 113 12.53 12.53 -0.96
CA PHE A 113 11.82 11.47 -0.25
C PHE A 113 12.18 11.42 1.23
N ILE A 114 13.47 11.38 1.58
CA ILE A 114 13.91 11.32 3.00
C ILE A 114 13.60 12.60 3.78
N ALA A 115 13.45 13.75 3.10
CA ALA A 115 13.06 15.00 3.73
C ALA A 115 11.55 15.06 4.03
N GLN A 116 10.74 14.30 3.27
CA GLN A 116 9.29 14.35 3.35
C GLN A 116 8.68 13.16 4.09
N CYS A 117 9.32 11.99 4.04
CA CYS A 117 8.74 10.72 4.42
C CYS A 117 9.63 9.97 5.41
N THR A 118 8.99 9.38 6.43
CA THR A 118 9.66 8.55 7.43
C THR A 118 9.22 7.11 7.27
N ALA A 119 10.18 6.19 7.27
CA ALA A 119 9.89 4.76 7.32
C ALA A 119 9.13 4.46 8.60
N THR A 120 8.01 3.77 8.47
CA THR A 120 7.27 3.30 9.64
C THR A 120 7.82 1.96 10.08
N GLY A 121 8.22 1.86 11.35
CA GLY A 121 8.54 0.57 11.95
C GLY A 121 7.27 -0.29 12.10
N PRO A 122 7.42 -1.59 12.41
CA PRO A 122 6.28 -2.47 12.64
C PRO A 122 5.36 -1.87 13.70
N MET A 123 4.06 -1.80 13.39
CA MET A 123 3.06 -1.27 14.31
C MET A 123 3.07 -2.06 15.62
N ARG A 124 3.16 -1.35 16.75
CA ARG A 124 3.16 -1.98 18.09
C ARG A 124 1.78 -2.44 18.56
N VAL A 125 0.72 -1.93 17.95
CA VAL A 125 -0.66 -2.23 18.35
C VAL A 125 -1.51 -2.40 17.09
N THR A 126 -2.04 -3.59 16.92
CA THR A 126 -2.99 -3.89 15.83
C THR A 126 -4.40 -3.95 16.43
N PRO A 127 -5.38 -3.17 15.94
CA PRO A 127 -6.77 -3.36 16.30
C PRO A 127 -7.19 -4.83 16.10
N LYS A 128 -8.05 -5.36 16.98
CA LYS A 128 -8.50 -6.77 16.91
C LYS A 128 -9.12 -7.19 15.56
N GLN A 129 -9.54 -6.22 14.75
CA GLN A 129 -10.19 -6.42 13.46
C GLN A 129 -9.22 -6.37 12.27
N CYS A 130 -7.95 -6.11 12.53
CA CYS A 130 -6.91 -6.18 11.53
C CYS A 130 -6.40 -7.62 11.47
N ALA A 131 -7.01 -8.41 10.57
CA ALA A 131 -6.66 -9.81 10.30
C ALA A 131 -5.93 -9.91 8.96
#